data_AF-A0A975ZQA5-F1
#
_entry.id   AF-A0A975ZQA5-F1
#
_cell.length_a   1.000
_cell.length_b   1.000
_cell.length_c   1.000
_cell.angle_alpha   90.00
_cell.angle_beta   90.00
_cell.angle_gamma   90.00
#
_symmetry.space_group_name_H-M   'P 1'
#
loop_
_entity.id
_entity.type
_entity.pdbx_description
1 polymer ?
#
loop_
_entity_poly.entity_id
_entity_poly.type
_entity_poly.pdbx_seq_one_letter_code
_entity_poly.pdbx_strand_id
1 'polypeptide(L)'
;MSFRIIVAFGCFTCLAIYLVVTAPPPLPLEASRAGAGRSLPVARMFDAVNAINDAARATYTARIVGPGGKAGLKFGEDWAEPGVDKGPLPALFLRLTAARIEARPPRLGLYLGSDAPINASNLFAGTQATAFARVRATKAPVFSTSERGDQVAMYPDFASAAPCVSCHNDHPDSPRKDWQLDAVMGATTWTYPEAALNADSALKVTEAFYRAVEEAYQRYLDKAAGFAVPVTIGAAWPEAGAPVLPDSATFMAEVRARAGGAVMRALILSGGEGGA
;
A
#
# COMPACT_ATOMS: atom_id res chain seq x y z
N MET A 1 -39.00 12.88 -48.33
CA MET A 1 -37.69 13.09 -47.67
C MET A 1 -36.94 14.13 -48.47
N SER A 2 -36.53 15.25 -47.87
CA SER A 2 -35.92 16.37 -48.60
C SER A 2 -34.56 15.96 -49.19
N PHE A 3 -34.23 16.45 -50.39
CA PHE A 3 -32.99 16.14 -51.11
C PHE A 3 -31.72 16.29 -50.25
N ARG A 4 -31.74 17.24 -49.30
CA ARG A 4 -30.70 17.47 -48.30
C ARG A 4 -30.45 16.27 -47.37
N ILE A 5 -31.50 15.54 -47.00
CA ILE A 5 -31.40 14.35 -46.13
C ILE A 5 -30.74 13.19 -46.88
N ILE A 6 -31.07 13.03 -48.18
CA ILE A 6 -30.50 11.97 -49.03
C ILE A 6 -29.00 12.21 -49.24
N VAL A 7 -28.59 13.45 -49.50
CA VAL A 7 -27.18 13.82 -49.65
C VAL A 7 -26.39 13.63 -48.35
N ALA A 8 -26.95 14.06 -47.21
CA ALA A 8 -26.32 13.87 -45.91
C ALA A 8 -26.13 12.38 -45.59
N PHE A 9 -27.17 11.56 -45.81
CA PHE A 9 -27.09 10.12 -45.57
C PHE A 9 -26.07 9.44 -46.49
N GLY A 10 -26.01 9.84 -47.76
CA GLY A 10 -24.99 9.38 -48.70
C GLY A 10 -23.56 9.73 -48.26
N CYS A 11 -23.33 10.98 -47.83
CA CYS A 11 -22.02 11.40 -47.32
C CYS A 11 -21.60 10.64 -46.05
N PHE A 12 -22.52 10.43 -45.10
CA PHE A 12 -22.23 9.64 -43.90
C PHE A 12 -21.93 8.18 -44.22
N THR A 13 -22.64 7.60 -45.19
CA THR A 13 -22.39 6.22 -45.64
C THR A 13 -21.01 6.10 -46.31
N CYS A 14 -20.66 7.05 -47.18
CA CYS A 14 -19.33 7.07 -47.80
C CYS A 14 -18.21 7.28 -46.77
N LEU A 15 -18.41 8.16 -45.78
CA LEU A 15 -17.43 8.37 -44.71
C LEU A 15 -17.26 7.12 -43.84
N ALA A 16 -18.36 6.44 -43.48
CA ALA A 16 -18.29 5.20 -42.72
C ALA A 16 -17.55 4.10 -43.48
N ILE A 17 -17.82 3.96 -44.79
CA ILE A 17 -17.10 3.02 -45.65
C ILE A 17 -15.61 3.39 -45.74
N TYR A 18 -15.30 4.67 -45.95
CA TYR A 18 -13.91 5.15 -45.99
C TYR A 18 -13.18 4.81 -44.69
N LEU A 19 -13.76 5.11 -43.52
CA LEU A 19 -13.16 4.83 -42.22
C LEU A 19 -12.93 3.33 -41.96
N VAL A 20 -13.81 2.46 -42.47
CA VAL A 20 -13.63 0.99 -42.35
C VAL A 20 -12.56 0.49 -43.32
N VAL A 21 -12.51 1.02 -44.54
CA VAL A 21 -11.55 0.59 -45.57
C VAL A 21 -10.14 1.12 -45.30
N THR A 22 -10.02 2.33 -44.75
CA THR A 22 -8.72 2.92 -44.35
C THR A 22 -8.38 2.66 -42.89
N ALA A 23 -9.14 1.81 -42.19
CA ALA A 23 -8.78 1.41 -40.85
C ALA A 23 -7.38 0.78 -40.90
N PRO A 24 -6.41 1.25 -40.09
CA PRO A 24 -5.13 0.57 -39.98
C PRO A 24 -5.39 -0.89 -39.59
N PRO A 25 -4.54 -1.83 -40.03
CA PRO A 25 -4.68 -3.22 -39.62
C PRO A 25 -4.76 -3.28 -38.09
N PRO A 26 -5.63 -4.14 -37.51
CA PRO A 26 -5.72 -4.29 -36.07
C PRO A 26 -4.31 -4.55 -35.54
N LEU A 27 -3.94 -3.82 -34.48
CA LEU A 27 -2.66 -4.02 -33.83
C LEU A 27 -2.50 -5.53 -33.56
N PRO A 28 -1.37 -6.16 -33.93
CA PRO A 28 -1.17 -7.56 -33.65
C PRO A 28 -1.39 -7.78 -32.15
N LEU A 29 -2.30 -8.69 -31.78
CA LEU A 29 -2.47 -9.15 -30.39
C LEU A 29 -1.14 -9.66 -29.79
N GLU A 30 -0.18 -10.00 -30.64
CA GLU A 30 1.20 -10.36 -30.30
C GLU A 30 2.02 -9.19 -29.72
N ALA A 31 1.69 -7.92 -30.02
CA ALA A 31 2.34 -6.77 -29.40
C ALA A 31 2.01 -6.65 -27.89
N SER A 32 0.82 -7.14 -27.47
CA SER A 32 0.50 -7.31 -26.05
C SER A 32 1.22 -8.51 -25.43
N ARG A 33 1.58 -9.54 -26.22
CA ARG A 33 2.39 -10.68 -25.75
C ARG A 33 3.88 -10.37 -25.63
N ALA A 34 4.38 -9.35 -26.32
CA ALA A 34 5.76 -8.87 -26.16
C ALA A 34 6.03 -8.34 -24.73
N GLY A 35 4.99 -7.93 -23.98
CA GLY A 35 5.09 -7.58 -22.56
C GLY A 35 4.97 -8.77 -21.60
N ALA A 36 4.23 -9.82 -21.97
CA ALA A 36 3.98 -11.00 -21.15
C ALA A 36 5.23 -11.89 -20.94
N GLY A 37 6.26 -11.72 -21.77
CA GLY A 37 7.55 -12.42 -21.66
C GLY A 37 8.66 -11.66 -20.96
N ARG A 38 8.46 -10.40 -20.53
CA ARG A 38 9.52 -9.61 -19.90
C ARG A 38 9.62 -9.97 -18.42
N SER A 39 10.71 -10.65 -18.06
CA SER A 39 11.06 -10.94 -16.67
C SER A 39 11.29 -9.63 -15.91
N LEU A 40 10.51 -9.40 -14.87
CA LEU A 40 10.62 -8.28 -13.94
C LEU A 40 11.37 -8.76 -12.69
N PRO A 41 12.47 -8.10 -12.30
CA PRO A 41 13.11 -8.37 -11.01
C PRO A 41 12.12 -8.19 -9.85
N VAL A 42 12.09 -9.14 -8.91
CA VAL A 42 11.20 -9.10 -7.73
C VAL A 42 11.34 -7.81 -6.91
N ALA A 43 12.54 -7.22 -6.88
CA ALA A 43 12.81 -5.94 -6.23
C ALA A 43 11.85 -4.84 -6.66
N ARG A 44 11.45 -4.81 -7.93
CA ARG A 44 10.50 -3.83 -8.45
C ARG A 44 9.07 -4.07 -7.96
N MET A 45 8.69 -5.34 -7.79
CA MET A 45 7.42 -5.67 -7.15
C MET A 45 7.44 -5.25 -5.68
N PHE A 46 8.55 -5.50 -4.96
CA PHE A 46 8.73 -5.03 -3.59
C PHE A 46 8.64 -3.52 -3.47
N ASP A 47 9.28 -2.77 -4.37
CA ASP A 47 9.18 -1.30 -4.39
C ASP A 47 7.73 -0.84 -4.61
N ALA A 48 6.99 -1.52 -5.49
CA ALA A 48 5.59 -1.20 -5.74
C ALA A 48 4.70 -1.45 -4.51
N VAL A 49 4.79 -2.63 -3.89
CA VAL A 49 3.96 -2.94 -2.70
C VAL A 49 4.40 -2.13 -1.48
N ASN A 50 5.68 -1.83 -1.32
CA ASN A 50 6.15 -0.95 -0.26
C ASN A 50 5.64 0.49 -0.46
N ALA A 51 5.62 1.01 -1.69
CA ALA A 51 5.03 2.31 -1.96
C ALA A 51 3.53 2.38 -1.61
N ILE A 52 2.78 1.30 -1.84
CA ILE A 52 1.38 1.19 -1.42
C ILE A 52 1.28 1.18 0.10
N ASN A 53 2.14 0.42 0.78
CA ASN A 53 2.17 0.33 2.22
C ASN A 53 2.45 1.70 2.85
N ASP A 54 3.44 2.41 2.34
CA ASP A 54 3.83 3.73 2.83
C ASP A 54 2.69 4.74 2.60
N ALA A 55 2.07 4.73 1.42
CA ALA A 55 0.91 5.56 1.13
C ALA A 55 -0.28 5.28 2.05
N ALA A 56 -0.58 4.00 2.29
CA ALA A 56 -1.66 3.57 3.19
C ALA A 56 -1.41 4.00 4.62
N ARG A 57 -0.20 3.75 5.14
CA ARG A 57 0.17 4.09 6.52
C ARG A 57 0.27 5.60 6.74
N ALA A 58 0.82 6.35 5.79
CA ALA A 58 0.86 7.80 5.84
C ALA A 58 -0.56 8.38 5.82
N THR A 59 -1.44 7.87 4.96
CA THR A 59 -2.85 8.28 4.89
C THR A 59 -3.56 7.98 6.21
N TYR A 60 -3.43 6.76 6.72
CA TYR A 60 -4.05 6.35 7.97
C TYR A 60 -3.58 7.22 9.15
N THR A 61 -2.27 7.44 9.28
CA THR A 61 -1.72 8.22 10.39
C THR A 61 -2.10 9.69 10.30
N ALA A 62 -1.92 10.31 9.12
CA ALA A 62 -2.09 11.75 8.94
C ALA A 62 -3.56 12.17 8.80
N ARG A 63 -4.43 11.31 8.27
CA ARG A 63 -5.83 11.67 7.98
C ARG A 63 -6.86 10.94 8.82
N ILE A 64 -6.52 9.82 9.47
CA ILE A 64 -7.43 9.08 10.36
C ILE A 64 -7.03 9.26 11.82
N VAL A 65 -5.83 8.82 12.20
CA VAL A 65 -5.42 8.80 13.62
C VAL A 65 -5.28 10.21 14.19
N GLY A 66 -4.53 11.08 13.51
CA GLY A 66 -4.29 12.45 13.98
C GLY A 66 -5.59 13.28 14.10
N PRO A 67 -6.30 13.54 12.98
CA PRO A 67 -7.56 14.29 12.99
C PRO A 67 -8.67 13.59 13.75
N GLY A 68 -8.81 12.27 13.62
CA GLY A 68 -9.80 11.48 14.35
C GLY A 68 -9.63 11.57 15.86
N GLY A 69 -8.39 11.57 16.36
CA GLY A 69 -8.09 11.82 17.77
C GLY A 69 -8.63 13.17 18.26
N LYS A 70 -8.46 14.23 17.45
CA LYS A 70 -9.03 15.56 17.73
C LYS A 70 -10.56 15.59 17.62
N ALA A 71 -11.14 14.67 16.86
CA ALA A 71 -12.57 14.48 16.68
C ALA A 71 -13.21 13.59 17.76
N GLY A 72 -12.43 13.10 18.73
CA GLY A 72 -12.91 12.27 19.84
C GLY A 72 -12.82 10.75 19.59
N LEU A 73 -12.31 10.31 18.42
CA LEU A 73 -12.00 8.90 18.19
C LEU A 73 -10.78 8.50 19.04
N LYS A 74 -10.81 7.28 19.57
CA LYS A 74 -9.70 6.72 20.35
C LYS A 74 -8.98 5.65 19.54
N PHE A 75 -7.69 5.50 19.77
CA PHE A 75 -6.84 4.48 19.15
C PHE A 75 -6.00 3.82 20.23
N GLY A 76 -5.76 2.50 20.12
CA GLY A 76 -5.01 1.79 21.16
C GLY A 76 -4.64 0.37 20.79
N GLU A 77 -3.86 -0.26 21.65
CA GLU A 77 -3.40 -1.65 21.47
C GLU A 77 -4.51 -2.66 21.70
N ASP A 78 -5.38 -2.37 22.66
CA ASP A 78 -6.59 -3.09 23.03
C ASP A 78 -7.77 -2.85 22.06
N TRP A 79 -7.51 -2.24 20.89
CA TRP A 79 -8.57 -1.95 19.93
C TRP A 79 -9.30 -3.19 19.44
N ALA A 80 -8.75 -4.39 19.56
CA ALA A 80 -9.44 -5.62 19.14
C ALA A 80 -10.32 -6.22 20.25
N GLU A 81 -10.22 -5.73 21.48
CA GLU A 81 -10.93 -6.28 22.62
C GLU A 81 -12.44 -5.99 22.56
N PRO A 82 -13.31 -6.93 22.99
CA PRO A 82 -14.75 -6.70 23.07
C PRO A 82 -15.09 -5.52 23.99
N GLY A 83 -16.03 -4.67 23.55
CA GLY A 83 -16.50 -3.52 24.34
C GLY A 83 -15.53 -2.32 24.38
N VAL A 84 -14.42 -2.36 23.64
CA VAL A 84 -13.48 -1.23 23.55
C VAL A 84 -13.74 -0.40 22.30
N ASP A 85 -14.16 0.86 22.46
CA ASP A 85 -14.37 1.79 21.34
C ASP A 85 -13.08 2.48 20.91
N LYS A 86 -12.20 1.70 20.27
CA LYS A 86 -10.92 2.17 19.72
C LYS A 86 -10.70 1.64 18.30
N GLY A 87 -10.02 2.43 17.48
CA GLY A 87 -9.39 2.00 16.23
C GLY A 87 -7.97 1.48 16.45
N PRO A 88 -7.41 0.75 15.46
CA PRO A 88 -6.04 0.25 15.56
C PRO A 88 -5.03 1.40 15.53
N LEU A 89 -3.94 1.27 16.30
CA LEU A 89 -2.75 2.10 16.09
C LEU A 89 -2.12 1.84 14.71
N PRO A 90 -1.31 2.77 14.15
CA PRO A 90 -0.73 2.59 12.81
C PRO A 90 0.03 1.27 12.60
N ALA A 91 0.79 0.80 13.59
CA ALA A 91 1.49 -0.49 13.53
C ALA A 91 0.51 -1.69 13.51
N LEU A 92 -0.64 -1.56 14.17
CA LEU A 92 -1.67 -2.60 14.19
C LEU A 92 -2.49 -2.62 12.90
N PHE A 93 -2.72 -1.45 12.29
CA PHE A 93 -3.27 -1.37 10.94
C PHE A 93 -2.37 -2.08 9.91
N LEU A 94 -1.05 -1.89 10.01
CA LEU A 94 -0.09 -2.64 9.20
C LEU A 94 -0.16 -4.15 9.50
N ARG A 95 -0.18 -4.55 10.77
CA ARG A 95 -0.28 -5.97 11.16
C ARG A 95 -1.55 -6.63 10.64
N LEU A 96 -2.67 -5.92 10.63
CA LEU A 96 -3.91 -6.38 9.99
C LEU A 96 -3.70 -6.58 8.49
N THR A 97 -3.10 -5.60 7.81
CA THR A 97 -2.81 -5.66 6.37
C THR A 97 -1.91 -6.86 6.05
N ALA A 98 -0.85 -7.08 6.83
CA ALA A 98 0.03 -8.25 6.73
C ALA A 98 -0.74 -9.57 6.84
N ALA A 99 -1.57 -9.71 7.89
CA ALA A 99 -2.39 -10.90 8.08
C ALA A 99 -3.36 -11.15 6.91
N ARG A 100 -3.89 -10.09 6.28
CA ARG A 100 -4.76 -10.21 5.10
C ARG A 100 -4.02 -10.71 3.87
N ILE A 101 -2.84 -10.17 3.57
CA ILE A 101 -2.08 -10.58 2.38
C ILE A 101 -1.47 -11.98 2.54
N GLU A 102 -1.05 -12.37 3.74
CA GLU A 102 -0.49 -13.71 4.00
C GLU A 102 -1.53 -14.83 3.89
N ALA A 103 -2.81 -14.49 4.11
CA ALA A 103 -3.92 -15.45 4.04
C ALA A 103 -4.43 -15.72 2.61
N ARG A 104 -3.82 -15.14 1.55
CA ARG A 104 -4.30 -15.31 0.17
C ARG A 104 -3.16 -15.54 -0.83
N PRO A 105 -3.44 -16.17 -1.98
CA PRO A 105 -2.55 -16.09 -3.14
C PRO A 105 -2.65 -14.70 -3.81
N PRO A 106 -1.57 -14.23 -4.47
CA PRO A 106 -0.22 -14.80 -4.52
C PRO A 106 0.53 -14.66 -3.18
N ARG A 107 1.46 -15.58 -2.91
CA ARG A 107 2.24 -15.57 -1.66
C ARG A 107 3.08 -14.29 -1.57
N LEU A 108 2.80 -13.43 -0.59
CA LEU A 108 3.61 -12.27 -0.25
C LEU A 108 3.63 -12.14 1.28
N GLY A 109 4.81 -12.26 1.88
CA GLY A 109 4.97 -12.04 3.32
C GLY A 109 5.24 -10.58 3.63
N LEU A 110 4.74 -10.12 4.78
CA LEU A 110 4.95 -8.76 5.27
C LEU A 110 5.10 -8.77 6.79
N TYR A 111 6.28 -8.36 7.26
CA TYR A 111 6.59 -8.29 8.68
C TYR A 111 7.03 -6.87 9.07
N LEU A 112 6.61 -6.40 10.24
CA LEU A 112 7.10 -5.17 10.86
C LEU A 112 7.93 -5.53 12.09
N GLY A 113 9.18 -5.08 12.12
CA GLY A 113 10.07 -5.27 13.26
C GLY A 113 10.92 -4.06 13.61
N SER A 114 11.66 -4.15 14.70
CA SER A 114 12.59 -3.12 15.19
C SER A 114 13.70 -3.74 16.03
N ASP A 115 14.78 -3.00 16.27
CA ASP A 115 15.79 -3.32 17.30
C ASP A 115 15.38 -2.82 18.70
N ALA A 116 14.35 -1.98 18.78
CA ALA A 116 13.78 -1.44 20.00
C ALA A 116 12.23 -1.43 19.94
N PRO A 117 11.59 -2.60 19.71
CA PRO A 117 10.14 -2.69 19.60
C PRO A 117 9.47 -2.59 20.98
N ILE A 118 8.26 -2.02 21.02
CA ILE A 118 7.38 -2.09 22.19
C ILE A 118 6.98 -3.54 22.48
N ASN A 119 6.51 -4.25 21.44
CA ASN A 119 6.23 -5.68 21.56
C ASN A 119 7.50 -6.50 21.27
N ALA A 120 8.01 -7.20 22.28
CA ALA A 120 9.25 -7.98 22.18
C ALA A 120 9.24 -9.04 21.06
N SER A 121 8.08 -9.53 20.62
CA SER A 121 7.98 -10.46 19.47
C SER A 121 8.36 -9.83 18.12
N ASN A 122 8.47 -8.49 18.08
CA ASN A 122 8.88 -7.73 16.91
C ASN A 122 10.40 -7.44 16.89
N LEU A 123 11.18 -8.04 17.80
CA LEU A 123 12.62 -7.80 17.91
C LEU A 123 13.36 -8.51 16.77
N PHE A 124 14.14 -7.75 16.00
CA PHE A 124 14.99 -8.33 14.98
C PHE A 124 16.10 -9.20 15.60
N ALA A 125 16.35 -10.36 14.98
CA ALA A 125 17.41 -11.27 15.37
C ALA A 125 18.21 -11.76 14.15
N GLY A 126 19.42 -12.26 14.37
CA GLY A 126 20.27 -12.86 13.33
C GLY A 126 20.47 -11.96 12.11
N THR A 127 20.20 -12.50 10.92
CA THR A 127 20.37 -11.79 9.64
C THR A 127 19.47 -10.55 9.51
N GLN A 128 18.29 -10.53 10.14
CA GLN A 128 17.41 -9.37 10.15
C GLN A 128 18.04 -8.19 10.89
N ALA A 129 18.68 -8.45 12.04
CA ALA A 129 19.34 -7.38 12.82
C ALA A 129 20.51 -6.76 12.04
N THR A 130 21.31 -7.58 11.35
CA THR A 130 22.40 -7.11 10.47
C THR A 130 21.87 -6.30 9.30
N ALA A 131 20.81 -6.77 8.62
CA ALA A 131 20.17 -6.03 7.53
C ALA A 131 19.60 -4.68 8.03
N PHE A 132 18.96 -4.70 9.20
CA PHE A 132 18.36 -3.51 9.78
C PHE A 132 19.40 -2.46 10.18
N ALA A 133 20.56 -2.86 10.70
CA ALA A 133 21.67 -1.94 10.97
C ALA A 133 22.09 -1.18 9.69
N ARG A 134 22.12 -1.87 8.54
CA ARG A 134 22.39 -1.24 7.24
C ARG A 134 21.25 -0.32 6.81
N VAL A 135 20.00 -0.75 6.93
CA VAL A 135 18.81 0.10 6.63
C VAL A 135 18.84 1.38 7.46
N ARG A 136 19.16 1.30 8.76
CA ARG A 136 19.26 2.47 9.64
C ARG A 136 20.39 3.41 9.24
N ALA A 137 21.55 2.88 8.87
CA ALA A 137 22.70 3.67 8.47
C ALA A 137 22.51 4.38 7.12
N THR A 138 21.88 3.71 6.16
CA THR A 138 21.73 4.24 4.79
C THR A 138 20.38 4.95 4.56
N LYS A 139 19.39 4.71 5.43
CA LYS A 139 17.99 5.08 5.21
C LYS A 139 17.43 4.57 3.86
N ALA A 140 17.98 3.47 3.36
CA ALA A 140 17.65 2.88 2.07
C ALA A 140 17.32 1.38 2.23
N PRO A 141 16.53 0.80 1.31
CA PRO A 141 16.18 -0.61 1.40
C PRO A 141 17.39 -1.52 1.26
N VAL A 142 17.32 -2.69 1.90
CA VAL A 142 18.30 -3.77 1.79
C VAL A 142 17.62 -4.99 1.20
N PHE A 143 18.15 -5.48 0.07
CA PHE A 143 17.69 -6.68 -0.60
C PHE A 143 18.62 -7.86 -0.27
N SER A 144 18.05 -9.04 -0.08
CA SER A 144 18.79 -10.26 0.25
C SER A 144 17.98 -11.51 -0.13
N THR A 145 18.59 -12.68 0.04
CA THR A 145 17.92 -13.97 -0.11
C THR A 145 17.98 -14.69 1.23
N SER A 146 16.85 -15.24 1.68
CA SER A 146 16.78 -16.05 2.90
C SER A 146 17.49 -17.40 2.71
N GLU A 147 17.75 -18.10 3.81
CA GLU A 147 18.32 -19.46 3.78
C GLU A 147 17.45 -20.46 3.00
N ARG A 148 16.14 -20.21 2.88
CA ARG A 148 15.20 -21.04 2.12
C ARG A 148 15.10 -20.67 0.64
N GLY A 149 15.85 -19.66 0.19
CA GLY A 149 15.79 -19.16 -1.19
C GLY A 149 14.73 -18.07 -1.44
N ASP A 150 13.87 -17.78 -0.45
CA ASP A 150 12.91 -16.66 -0.54
C ASP A 150 13.68 -15.34 -0.72
N GLN A 151 13.20 -14.49 -1.61
CA GLN A 151 13.69 -13.15 -1.82
C GLN A 151 13.17 -12.25 -0.72
N VAL A 152 14.03 -11.37 -0.19
CA VAL A 152 13.74 -10.53 0.97
C VAL A 152 14.09 -9.10 0.66
N ALA A 153 13.19 -8.17 0.97
CA ALA A 153 13.45 -6.73 0.92
C ALA A 153 13.05 -6.06 2.23
N MET A 154 13.99 -5.37 2.87
CA MET A 154 13.78 -4.65 4.11
C MET A 154 13.79 -3.15 3.86
N TYR A 155 12.70 -2.45 4.15
CA TYR A 155 12.53 -1.01 3.95
C TYR A 155 12.47 -0.26 5.28
N PRO A 156 13.06 0.93 5.39
CA PRO A 156 13.03 1.71 6.62
C PRO A 156 11.60 2.13 7.01
N ASP A 157 11.24 1.94 8.28
CA ASP A 157 10.03 2.48 8.89
C ASP A 157 10.38 3.73 9.70
N PHE A 158 9.91 4.89 9.23
CA PHE A 158 10.23 6.18 9.81
C PHE A 158 9.21 6.61 10.87
N ALA A 159 9.69 7.34 11.87
CA ALA A 159 8.89 8.19 12.74
C ALA A 159 8.25 9.35 11.94
N SER A 160 7.26 9.02 11.12
CA SER A 160 6.70 9.93 10.10
C SER A 160 5.71 10.95 10.64
N ALA A 161 5.29 10.84 11.90
CA ALA A 161 4.37 11.77 12.54
C ALA A 161 4.64 11.89 14.04
N ALA A 162 4.25 13.02 14.63
CA ALA A 162 4.42 13.28 16.06
C ALA A 162 3.83 12.18 16.97
N PRO A 163 2.65 11.60 16.66
CA PRO A 163 2.12 10.48 17.43
C PRO A 163 3.00 9.22 17.42
N CYS A 164 3.80 8.98 16.38
CA CYS A 164 4.76 7.87 16.36
C CYS A 164 5.83 8.08 17.44
N VAL A 165 6.35 9.30 17.54
CA VAL A 165 7.38 9.65 18.51
C VAL A 165 6.83 9.65 19.94
N SER A 166 5.74 10.39 20.18
CA SER A 166 5.20 10.52 21.54
C SER A 166 4.72 9.18 22.09
N CYS A 167 4.01 8.37 21.30
CA CYS A 167 3.56 7.06 21.74
C CYS A 167 4.74 6.17 22.14
N HIS A 168 5.77 6.04 21.29
CA HIS A 168 6.92 5.20 21.62
C HIS A 168 7.76 5.76 22.79
N ASN A 169 7.95 7.07 22.88
CA ASN A 169 8.69 7.66 23.99
C ASN A 169 7.91 7.57 25.31
N ASP A 170 6.58 7.57 25.30
CA ASP A 170 5.79 7.53 26.53
C ASP A 170 5.41 6.09 26.93
N HIS A 171 5.39 5.13 25.99
CA HIS A 171 4.90 3.77 26.23
C HIS A 171 5.72 3.01 27.29
N PRO A 172 5.14 2.51 28.40
CA PRO A 172 5.89 1.87 29.50
C PRO A 172 6.87 0.79 29.05
N ASP A 173 6.44 -0.05 28.11
CA ASP A 173 7.25 -1.17 27.60
C ASP A 173 8.23 -0.79 26.49
N SER A 174 8.31 0.49 26.11
CA SER A 174 9.26 0.89 25.06
C SER A 174 10.69 0.82 25.59
N PRO A 175 11.57 0.02 24.96
CA PRO A 175 12.97 -0.09 25.37
C PRO A 175 13.78 1.15 25.01
N ARG A 176 13.24 2.05 24.17
CA ARG A 176 13.88 3.28 23.71
C ARG A 176 12.93 4.48 23.83
N LYS A 177 13.45 5.62 24.33
CA LYS A 177 12.65 6.76 24.81
C LYS A 177 13.05 8.12 24.21
N ASP A 178 14.02 8.11 23.30
CA ASP A 178 14.62 9.27 22.65
C ASP A 178 14.34 9.28 21.14
N TRP A 179 13.23 8.68 20.70
CA TRP A 179 12.82 8.75 19.29
C TRP A 179 12.58 10.20 18.90
N GLN A 180 12.89 10.51 17.63
CA GLN A 180 12.69 11.82 17.02
C GLN A 180 11.99 11.61 15.68
N LEU A 181 11.35 12.68 15.16
CA LEU A 181 10.79 12.65 13.82
C LEU A 181 11.86 12.26 12.80
N ASP A 182 11.46 11.52 11.77
CA ASP A 182 12.32 11.01 10.70
C ASP A 182 13.43 10.04 11.15
N ALA A 183 13.41 9.60 12.41
CA ALA A 183 14.24 8.48 12.87
C ALA A 183 13.73 7.16 12.27
N VAL A 184 14.65 6.25 11.92
CA VAL A 184 14.31 4.88 11.49
C VAL A 184 13.98 4.05 12.72
N MET A 185 12.68 3.95 13.03
CA MET A 185 12.16 3.26 14.20
C MET A 185 12.19 1.74 14.05
N GLY A 186 12.04 1.27 12.83
CA GLY A 186 11.98 -0.15 12.51
C GLY A 186 12.10 -0.36 11.01
N ALA A 187 11.65 -1.50 10.54
CA ALA A 187 11.57 -1.79 9.12
C ALA A 187 10.42 -2.74 8.78
N THR A 188 9.83 -2.53 7.60
CA THR A 188 9.00 -3.55 6.95
C THR A 188 9.91 -4.53 6.21
N THR A 189 9.64 -5.83 6.35
CA THR A 189 10.34 -6.90 5.64
C THR A 189 9.35 -7.63 4.76
N TRP A 190 9.59 -7.59 3.46
CA TRP A 190 8.82 -8.29 2.44
C TRP A 190 9.50 -9.58 2.05
N THR A 191 8.71 -10.63 1.82
CA THR A 191 9.23 -11.92 1.32
C THR A 191 8.42 -12.45 0.15
N TYR A 192 9.12 -12.99 -0.85
CA TYR A 192 8.51 -13.58 -2.05
C TYR A 192 9.37 -14.74 -2.56
N PRO A 193 8.79 -15.86 -3.04
CA PRO A 193 9.55 -17.07 -3.34
C PRO A 193 10.46 -16.97 -4.57
N GLU A 194 10.13 -16.15 -5.57
CA GLU A 194 10.82 -16.13 -6.86
C GLU A 194 11.64 -14.84 -7.06
N ALA A 195 12.85 -14.95 -7.62
CA ALA A 195 13.74 -13.82 -7.93
C ALA A 195 13.21 -12.87 -9.01
N ALA A 196 12.32 -13.38 -9.87
CA ALA A 196 11.70 -12.61 -10.92
C ALA A 196 10.29 -13.12 -11.21
N LEU A 197 9.48 -12.26 -11.79
CA LEU A 197 8.10 -12.53 -12.15
C LEU A 197 7.75 -11.82 -13.45
N ASN A 198 6.75 -12.28 -14.19
CA ASN A 198 6.27 -11.51 -15.35
C ASN A 198 5.39 -10.32 -14.88
N ALA A 199 5.09 -9.42 -15.81
CA ALA A 199 4.29 -8.22 -15.52
C ALA A 199 2.91 -8.55 -14.93
N ASP A 200 2.23 -9.58 -15.45
CA ASP A 200 0.90 -9.99 -14.97
C ASP A 200 0.94 -10.45 -13.51
N SER A 201 1.95 -11.24 -13.14
CA SER A 201 2.15 -11.67 -11.75
C SER A 201 2.47 -10.48 -10.85
N ALA A 202 3.28 -9.52 -11.31
CA ALA A 202 3.59 -8.32 -10.53
C ALA A 202 2.35 -7.46 -10.27
N LEU A 203 1.51 -7.28 -11.29
CA LEU A 203 0.23 -6.60 -11.16
C LEU A 203 -0.71 -7.34 -10.21
N LYS A 204 -0.84 -8.67 -10.33
CA LYS A 204 -1.66 -9.49 -9.41
C LYS A 204 -1.22 -9.36 -7.96
N VAL A 205 0.09 -9.38 -7.68
CA VAL A 205 0.62 -9.19 -6.32
C VAL A 205 0.28 -7.78 -5.81
N THR A 206 0.47 -6.77 -6.66
CA THR A 206 0.17 -5.36 -6.34
C THR A 206 -1.32 -5.16 -6.02
N GLU A 207 -2.21 -5.73 -6.83
CA GLU A 207 -3.65 -5.70 -6.61
C GLU A 207 -4.08 -6.45 -5.35
N ALA A 208 -3.49 -7.62 -5.10
CA ALA A 208 -3.74 -8.39 -3.89
C ALA A 208 -3.36 -7.59 -2.64
N PHE A 209 -2.26 -6.83 -2.69
CA PHE A 209 -1.85 -5.96 -1.59
C PHE A 209 -2.79 -4.77 -1.39
N TYR A 210 -3.25 -4.11 -2.46
CA TYR A 210 -4.32 -3.09 -2.33
C TYR A 210 -5.58 -3.64 -1.66
N ARG A 211 -6.01 -4.86 -2.03
CA ARG A 211 -7.16 -5.52 -1.39
C ARG A 211 -6.90 -5.81 0.09
N ALA A 212 -5.68 -6.19 0.45
CA ALA A 212 -5.32 -6.43 1.84
C ALA A 212 -5.41 -5.16 2.70
N VAL A 213 -4.98 -4.01 2.14
CA VAL A 213 -5.11 -2.68 2.78
C VAL A 213 -6.58 -2.31 2.95
N GLU A 214 -7.37 -2.46 1.90
CA GLU A 214 -8.82 -2.20 1.91
C GLU A 214 -9.53 -3.03 2.99
N GLU A 215 -9.29 -4.34 3.05
CA GLU A 215 -9.91 -5.21 4.04
C GLU A 215 -9.45 -4.93 5.48
N ALA A 216 -8.20 -4.49 5.65
CA ALA A 216 -7.71 -4.06 6.96
C ALA A 216 -8.46 -2.80 7.44
N TYR A 217 -8.72 -1.86 6.53
CA TYR A 217 -9.46 -0.65 6.85
C TYR A 217 -10.95 -0.94 7.05
N GLN A 218 -11.55 -1.78 6.20
CA GLN A 218 -12.93 -2.23 6.35
C GLN A 218 -13.16 -2.89 7.71
N ARG A 219 -12.21 -3.70 8.21
CA ARG A 219 -12.31 -4.28 9.55
C ARG A 219 -12.41 -3.22 10.65
N TYR A 220 -11.75 -2.07 10.49
CA TYR A 220 -11.90 -0.96 11.42
C TYR A 220 -13.29 -0.32 11.29
N LEU A 221 -13.76 -0.07 10.06
CA LEU A 221 -15.10 0.48 9.82
C LEU A 221 -16.21 -0.40 10.41
N ASP A 222 -16.15 -1.70 10.19
CA ASP A 222 -17.11 -2.69 10.72
C ASP A 222 -17.19 -2.61 12.25
N LYS A 223 -16.04 -2.42 12.90
CA LYS A 223 -15.97 -2.28 14.35
C LYS A 223 -16.50 -0.91 14.81
N ALA A 224 -16.13 0.16 14.11
CA ALA A 224 -16.53 1.53 14.44
C ALA A 224 -18.05 1.74 14.31
N ALA A 225 -18.72 1.00 13.42
CA ALA A 225 -20.17 1.00 13.29
C ALA A 225 -20.89 0.53 14.58
N GLY A 226 -20.20 -0.23 15.44
CA GLY A 226 -20.73 -0.71 16.73
C GLY A 226 -20.33 0.13 17.94
N PHE A 227 -19.66 1.28 17.76
CA PHE A 227 -19.24 2.12 18.88
C PHE A 227 -20.43 2.76 19.61
N ALA A 228 -20.30 2.96 20.92
CA ALA A 228 -21.32 3.59 21.75
C ALA A 228 -21.56 5.05 21.35
N VAL A 229 -20.50 5.76 20.95
CA VAL A 229 -20.61 7.07 20.29
C VAL A 229 -20.68 6.84 18.78
N PRO A 230 -21.79 7.19 18.11
CA PRO A 230 -21.94 6.94 16.68
C PRO A 230 -20.84 7.62 15.86
N VAL A 231 -20.21 6.84 14.98
CA VAL A 231 -19.24 7.34 14.01
C VAL A 231 -19.92 7.43 12.65
N THR A 232 -19.89 8.61 12.03
CA THR A 232 -20.45 8.77 10.67
C THR A 232 -19.47 8.20 9.65
N ILE A 233 -19.91 7.23 8.85
CA ILE A 233 -19.10 6.62 7.78
C ILE A 233 -19.63 7.09 6.43
N GLY A 234 -18.77 7.66 5.57
CA GLY A 234 -19.14 8.16 4.25
C GLY A 234 -17.96 8.79 3.51
N ALA A 235 -18.18 9.77 2.62
CA ALA A 235 -17.08 10.35 1.84
C ALA A 235 -16.22 11.40 2.59
N ALA A 236 -16.63 11.78 3.81
CA ALA A 236 -15.96 12.81 4.59
C ALA A 236 -14.76 12.25 5.37
N TRP A 237 -13.72 13.08 5.53
CA TRP A 237 -12.56 12.76 6.35
C TRP A 237 -12.73 13.37 7.75
N PRO A 238 -12.12 12.78 8.80
CA PRO A 238 -12.22 13.36 10.13
C PRO A 238 -11.63 14.77 10.18
N GLU A 239 -12.41 15.69 10.75
CA GLU A 239 -12.04 17.06 11.10
C GLU A 239 -12.38 17.30 12.57
N ALA A 240 -11.86 18.38 13.16
CA ALA A 240 -12.16 18.68 14.56
C ALA A 240 -13.68 18.88 14.75
N GLY A 241 -14.27 18.19 15.75
CA GLY A 241 -15.63 18.46 16.21
C GLY A 241 -16.69 17.38 15.95
N ALA A 242 -16.43 16.34 15.14
CA ALA A 242 -17.34 15.20 15.01
C ALA A 242 -16.64 13.89 14.60
N PRO A 243 -16.99 12.73 15.21
CA PRO A 243 -16.41 11.44 14.84
C PRO A 243 -16.90 10.98 13.47
N VAL A 244 -16.07 11.20 12.45
CA VAL A 244 -16.31 10.84 11.05
C VAL A 244 -15.18 9.95 10.56
N LEU A 245 -15.48 8.94 9.76
CA LEU A 245 -14.51 8.12 9.04
C LEU A 245 -14.87 8.05 7.56
N PRO A 246 -13.89 8.14 6.64
CA PRO A 246 -14.16 7.89 5.24
C PRO A 246 -14.53 6.41 5.04
N ASP A 247 -15.43 6.13 4.12
CA ASP A 247 -15.70 4.77 3.66
C ASP A 247 -14.47 4.16 2.96
N SER A 248 -14.49 2.84 2.74
CA SER A 248 -13.35 2.13 2.15
C SER A 248 -12.99 2.67 0.76
N ALA A 249 -13.98 2.99 -0.07
CA ALA A 249 -13.75 3.50 -1.41
C ALA A 249 -13.02 4.85 -1.39
N THR A 250 -13.43 5.76 -0.51
CA THR A 250 -12.82 7.07 -0.31
C THR A 250 -11.40 6.95 0.24
N PHE A 251 -11.19 6.08 1.23
CA PHE A 251 -9.86 5.81 1.77
C PHE A 251 -8.92 5.24 0.69
N MET A 252 -9.38 4.23 -0.05
CA MET A 252 -8.57 3.57 -1.07
C MET A 252 -8.31 4.45 -2.29
N ALA A 253 -9.22 5.35 -2.65
CA ALA A 253 -8.99 6.34 -3.70
C ALA A 253 -7.78 7.23 -3.35
N GLU A 254 -7.69 7.70 -2.10
CA GLU A 254 -6.55 8.48 -1.63
C GLU A 254 -5.25 7.67 -1.62
N VAL A 255 -5.28 6.43 -1.13
CA VAL A 255 -4.10 5.55 -1.11
C VAL A 255 -3.59 5.32 -2.53
N ARG A 256 -4.48 5.05 -3.48
CA ARG A 256 -4.13 4.85 -4.90
C ARG A 256 -3.57 6.12 -5.53
N ALA A 257 -4.17 7.28 -5.26
CA ALA A 257 -3.69 8.56 -5.77
C ALA A 257 -2.25 8.84 -5.31
N ARG A 258 -1.94 8.56 -4.03
CA ARG A 258 -0.59 8.75 -3.45
C ARG A 258 0.42 7.73 -3.96
N ALA A 259 0.03 6.46 -4.05
CA ALA A 259 0.94 5.38 -4.45
C ALA A 259 1.17 5.31 -5.98
N GLY A 260 0.20 5.75 -6.79
CA GLY A 260 0.12 5.49 -8.22
C GLY A 260 1.40 5.86 -8.98
N GLY A 261 1.95 7.05 -8.74
CA GLY A 261 3.18 7.49 -9.40
C GLY A 261 4.39 6.60 -9.08
N ALA A 262 4.53 6.16 -7.83
CA ALA A 262 5.63 5.28 -7.40
C ALA A 262 5.45 3.86 -7.95
N VAL A 263 4.22 3.32 -7.90
CA VAL A 263 3.88 2.00 -8.46
C VAL A 263 4.16 1.97 -9.97
N MET A 264 3.74 3.00 -10.71
CA MET A 264 4.01 3.11 -12.15
C MET A 264 5.51 3.17 -12.46
N ARG A 265 6.29 3.91 -11.67
CA ARG A 265 7.74 3.98 -11.84
C ARG A 265 8.42 2.64 -11.57
N ALA A 266 7.99 1.93 -10.54
CA ALA A 266 8.55 0.64 -10.16
C ALA A 266 8.27 -0.43 -11.24
N LEU A 267 7.03 -0.50 -11.72
CA LEU A 267 6.57 -1.60 -12.58
C LEU A 267 6.72 -1.34 -14.09
N ILE A 268 6.64 -0.09 -14.56
CA ILE A 268 6.48 0.22 -16.00
C ILE A 268 7.62 1.06 -16.57
N LEU A 269 8.01 2.15 -15.89
CA LEU A 269 8.79 3.22 -16.55
C LEU A 269 10.31 3.02 -16.59
N SER A 270 10.87 2.05 -15.87
CA SER A 270 12.33 1.93 -15.70
C SER A 270 12.97 0.82 -16.56
N GLY A 271 12.38 0.56 -17.75
CA GLY A 271 12.94 -0.33 -18.77
C GLY A 271 14.02 0.29 -19.68
N GLY A 272 14.58 1.46 -19.32
CA GLY A 272 15.47 2.26 -20.18
C GLY A 272 16.88 2.58 -19.65
N GLU A 273 17.22 2.28 -18.39
CA GLU A 273 18.55 2.61 -17.84
C GLU A 273 19.51 1.42 -17.90
N GLY A 274 19.84 0.99 -19.13
CA GLY A 274 20.76 -0.11 -19.40
C GLY A 274 21.68 0.13 -20.60
N GLY A 275 22.04 1.39 -20.87
CA GLY A 275 22.95 1.73 -21.96
C GLY A 275 23.46 3.15 -21.88
N ALA A 276 24.60 3.32 -21.20
CA ALA A 276 25.58 4.37 -21.43
C ALA A 276 26.95 3.82 -21.06
#